data_AF-A0ABD0SDK7-F1
#
_entry.id   AF-A0ABD0SDK7-F1
#
_cell.length_a   1.000
_cell.length_b   1.000
_cell.length_c   1.000
_cell.angle_alpha   90.00
_cell.angle_beta   90.00
_cell.angle_gamma   90.00
#
_symmetry.space_group_name_H-M   'P 1'
#
loop_
_entity.id
_entity.type
_entity.pdbx_description
1 polymer ?
#
loop_
_entity_poly.entity_id
_entity_poly.type
_entity_poly.pdbx_seq_one_letter_code
_entity_poly.pdbx_strand_id
1 'polypeptide(L)'
;MIDFEIVRIAAALVNANQLPYEDSRFTEQFIEMIERNRNRPNLLADYVERHRLDRQRVAFFRMDATNPEINDFPRMDLDELIVFAVGTYHVKIAKSYCSEHVRETGVFTIEAHRHPEQKSAI
;
A
#
# COMPACT_ATOMS: atom_id res chain seq x y z
N MET A 1 -22.35 9.84 -27.88
CA MET A 1 -21.30 10.38 -28.78
C MET A 1 -20.68 11.55 -28.06
N ILE A 2 -19.41 11.45 -27.64
CA ILE A 2 -18.73 12.55 -26.94
C ILE A 2 -18.44 13.63 -27.98
N ASP A 3 -18.85 14.87 -27.70
CA ASP A 3 -18.60 16.01 -28.57
C ASP A 3 -17.12 16.39 -28.54
N PHE A 4 -16.46 16.33 -29.70
CA PHE A 4 -15.05 16.65 -29.85
C PHE A 4 -14.74 18.12 -29.51
N GLU A 5 -15.70 19.05 -29.63
CA GLU A 5 -15.49 20.44 -29.21
C GLU A 5 -15.34 20.56 -27.69
N ILE A 6 -16.17 19.87 -26.93
CA ILE A 6 -16.12 19.90 -25.46
C ILE A 6 -14.78 19.35 -24.97
N VAL A 7 -14.27 18.29 -25.60
CA VAL A 7 -12.94 17.73 -25.28
C VAL A 7 -11.83 18.73 -25.59
N ARG A 8 -11.90 19.45 -26.71
CA ARG A 8 -10.89 20.46 -27.07
C ARG A 8 -10.90 21.66 -26.13
N ILE A 9 -12.08 22.15 -25.76
CA ILE A 9 -12.22 23.26 -24.80
C ILE A 9 -11.68 22.83 -23.44
N ALA A 10 -12.05 21.64 -22.95
CA ALA A 10 -11.55 21.10 -21.70
C ALA A 10 -10.02 20.95 -21.71
N ALA A 11 -9.45 20.38 -22.78
CA ALA A 11 -8.00 20.24 -22.92
C ALA A 11 -7.28 21.60 -22.96
N ALA A 12 -7.83 22.59 -23.67
CA ALA A 12 -7.28 23.94 -23.70
C ALA A 12 -7.29 24.61 -22.32
N LEU A 13 -8.38 24.44 -21.56
CA LEU A 13 -8.48 24.95 -20.19
C LEU A 13 -7.49 24.26 -19.26
N VAL A 14 -7.32 22.93 -19.36
CA VAL A 14 -6.32 22.20 -18.58
C VAL A 14 -4.92 22.69 -18.91
N ASN A 15 -4.57 22.78 -20.20
CA ASN A 15 -3.24 23.22 -20.63
C ASN A 15 -2.94 24.68 -20.27
N ALA A 16 -3.96 25.54 -20.21
CA ALA A 16 -3.78 26.94 -19.83
C ALA A 16 -3.61 27.16 -18.32
N ASN A 17 -4.14 26.24 -17.49
CA ASN A 17 -4.24 26.45 -16.04
C ASN A 17 -3.46 25.43 -15.20
N GLN A 18 -3.03 24.31 -15.77
CA GLN A 18 -2.22 23.32 -15.08
C GLN A 18 -0.76 23.41 -15.51
N LEU A 19 0.13 23.25 -14.53
CA LEU A 19 1.55 23.05 -14.83
C LEU A 19 1.70 21.76 -15.64
N PRO A 20 2.66 21.71 -16.58
CA PRO A 20 3.03 20.46 -17.23
C PRO A 20 3.27 19.38 -16.19
N TYR A 21 2.87 18.14 -16.49
CA TYR A 21 3.23 17.01 -15.64
C TYR A 21 4.75 16.87 -15.63
N GLU A 22 5.34 17.03 -14.45
CA GLU A 22 6.75 16.75 -14.23
C GLU A 22 6.90 15.30 -13.76
N ASP A 23 8.00 14.69 -14.17
CA ASP A 23 8.36 13.37 -13.67
C ASP A 23 8.54 13.42 -12.15
N SER A 24 8.09 12.36 -11.49
CA SER A 24 8.36 12.20 -10.07
C SER A 24 9.87 12.10 -9.84
N ARG A 25 10.37 12.66 -8.73
CA ARG A 25 11.75 12.40 -8.29
C ARG A 25 12.05 10.92 -8.05
N PHE A 26 11.03 10.06 -7.99
CA PHE A 26 11.14 8.60 -7.82
C PHE A 26 11.01 7.83 -9.13
N THR A 27 10.86 8.50 -10.28
CA THR A 27 10.60 7.84 -11.58
C THR A 27 11.62 6.75 -11.91
N GLU A 28 12.92 7.03 -11.76
CA GLU A 28 13.97 6.03 -12.02
C GLU A 28 13.85 4.83 -11.09
N GLN A 29 13.61 5.05 -9.79
CA GLN A 29 13.45 3.96 -8.81
C GLN A 29 12.22 3.08 -9.12
N PHE A 30 11.13 3.68 -9.60
CA PHE A 30 9.96 2.93 -10.04
C PHE A 30 10.28 2.06 -11.26
N ILE A 31 10.97 2.60 -12.26
CA ILE A 31 11.38 1.87 -13.45
C ILE A 31 12.28 0.70 -13.07
N GLU A 32 13.31 0.92 -12.25
CA GLU A 32 14.21 -0.12 -11.78
C GLU A 32 13.48 -1.22 -11.01
N MET A 33 12.54 -0.85 -10.14
CA MET A 33 11.76 -1.81 -9.38
C MET A 33 10.86 -2.66 -10.27
N ILE A 34 10.22 -2.05 -11.27
CA ILE A 34 9.39 -2.76 -12.26
C ILE A 34 10.25 -3.72 -13.06
N GLU A 35 11.37 -3.27 -13.62
CA GLU A 35 12.25 -4.12 -14.42
C GLU A 35 12.82 -5.28 -13.61
N ARG A 36 13.26 -5.04 -12.36
CA ARG A 36 13.76 -6.08 -11.45
C ARG A 36 12.69 -7.15 -11.16
N ASN A 37 11.43 -6.75 -11.05
CA ASN A 37 10.35 -7.64 -10.61
C ASN A 37 9.47 -8.17 -11.74
N ARG A 38 9.62 -7.67 -12.97
CA ARG A 38 8.76 -7.99 -14.12
C ARG A 38 8.59 -9.48 -14.37
N ASN A 39 9.65 -10.25 -14.17
CA ASN A 39 9.67 -11.70 -14.40
C ASN A 39 9.67 -12.52 -13.09
N ARG A 40 9.48 -11.86 -11.93
CA ARG A 40 9.45 -12.55 -10.64
C ARG A 40 8.02 -13.02 -10.35
N PRO A 41 7.82 -14.30 -10.00
CA PRO A 41 6.50 -14.78 -9.62
C PRO A 41 6.06 -14.14 -8.31
N ASN A 42 4.76 -13.90 -8.17
CA ASN A 42 4.17 -13.41 -6.93
C ASN A 42 4.03 -14.59 -5.94
N LEU A 43 5.11 -14.87 -5.21
CA LEU A 43 5.16 -15.97 -4.25
C LEU A 43 4.09 -15.88 -3.15
N LEU A 44 3.67 -14.66 -2.80
CA LEU A 44 2.61 -14.46 -1.82
C LEU A 44 1.25 -14.85 -2.39
N ALA A 45 0.91 -14.42 -3.60
CA ALA A 45 -0.33 -14.81 -4.26
C ALA A 45 -0.40 -16.33 -4.44
N ASP A 46 0.69 -16.93 -4.92
CA ASP A 46 0.84 -18.38 -5.02
C ASP A 46 0.57 -19.08 -3.68
N TYR A 47 1.13 -18.56 -2.58
CA TYR A 47 0.93 -19.11 -1.25
C TYR A 47 -0.54 -18.99 -0.81
N VAL A 48 -1.14 -17.81 -0.97
CA VAL A 48 -2.56 -17.57 -0.65
C VAL A 48 -3.47 -18.54 -1.40
N GLU A 49 -3.23 -18.74 -2.69
CA GLU A 49 -4.02 -19.65 -3.53
C GLU A 49 -3.83 -21.12 -3.13
N ARG A 50 -2.58 -21.56 -2.96
CA ARG A 50 -2.25 -22.95 -2.58
C ARG A 50 -2.88 -23.33 -1.24
N HIS A 51 -2.88 -22.42 -0.27
CA HIS A 51 -3.42 -22.66 1.07
C HIS A 51 -4.88 -22.19 1.24
N ARG A 52 -5.48 -21.63 0.18
CA ARG A 52 -6.87 -21.10 0.16
C ARG A 52 -7.14 -20.12 1.31
N LEU A 53 -6.16 -19.27 1.62
CA LEU A 53 -6.23 -18.36 2.78
C LEU A 53 -7.38 -17.35 2.65
N ASP A 54 -7.78 -17.03 1.42
CA ASP A 54 -8.95 -16.21 1.09
C ASP A 54 -10.28 -16.81 1.58
N ARG A 55 -10.34 -18.14 1.76
CA ARG A 55 -11.56 -18.86 2.16
C ARG A 55 -11.55 -19.28 3.63
N GLN A 56 -10.42 -19.14 4.30
CA GLN A 56 -10.30 -19.53 5.70
C GLN A 56 -11.00 -18.51 6.58
N ARG A 57 -11.90 -18.99 7.45
CA ARG A 57 -12.43 -18.17 8.53
C ARG A 57 -11.44 -18.19 9.68
N VAL A 58 -10.83 -17.04 9.89
CA VAL A 58 -9.73 -16.88 10.82
C VAL A 58 -10.16 -15.97 11.95
N ALA A 59 -9.89 -16.39 13.18
CA ALA A 59 -10.03 -15.52 14.34
C ALA A 59 -8.78 -14.63 14.43
N PHE A 60 -9.00 -13.33 14.25
CA PHE A 60 -7.99 -12.31 14.49
C PHE A 60 -8.05 -11.85 15.94
N PHE A 61 -6.90 -11.62 16.55
CA PHE A 61 -6.79 -10.97 17.84
C PHE A 61 -6.23 -9.56 17.67
N ARG A 62 -6.64 -8.66 18.55
CA ARG A 62 -6.18 -7.28 18.54
C ARG A 62 -4.88 -7.18 19.34
N MET A 63 -3.91 -6.46 18.78
CA MET A 63 -2.68 -6.06 19.46
C MET A 63 -2.46 -4.57 19.29
N ASP A 64 -1.72 -4.00 20.22
CA ASP A 64 -1.31 -2.60 20.18
C ASP A 64 -0.05 -2.43 19.32
N ALA A 65 0.07 -1.35 18.57
CA ALA A 65 1.24 -1.06 17.73
C ALA A 65 2.56 -0.88 18.51
N THR A 66 2.50 -0.75 19.84
CA THR A 66 3.66 -0.73 20.74
C THR A 66 4.04 -2.11 21.27
N ASN A 67 3.35 -3.18 20.86
CA ASN A 67 3.65 -4.55 21.29
C ASN A 67 5.10 -4.93 20.90
N PRO A 68 5.93 -5.42 21.85
CA PRO A 68 7.29 -5.84 21.53
C PRO A 68 7.41 -6.94 20.46
N GLU A 69 6.37 -7.76 20.28
CA GLU A 69 6.33 -8.84 19.27
C GLU A 69 6.39 -8.33 17.82
N ILE A 70 6.16 -7.05 17.59
CA ILE A 70 6.19 -6.44 16.24
C ILE A 70 7.32 -5.43 16.07
N ASN A 71 8.26 -5.36 17.02
CA ASN A 71 9.40 -4.45 16.92
C ASN A 71 10.33 -4.77 15.75
N ASP A 72 10.27 -6.00 15.23
CA ASP A 72 10.98 -6.45 14.03
C ASP A 72 10.28 -6.03 12.73
N PHE A 73 9.05 -5.51 12.81
CA PHE A 73 8.34 -5.02 11.63
C PHE A 73 9.06 -3.78 11.05
N PRO A 74 9.31 -3.74 9.73
CA PRO A 74 10.08 -2.66 9.12
C PRO A 74 9.41 -1.30 9.33
N ARG A 75 10.20 -0.33 9.75
CA ARG A 75 9.80 1.08 9.84
C ARG A 75 10.32 1.81 8.63
N MET A 76 9.41 2.40 7.87
CA MET A 76 9.71 3.14 6.66
C MET A 76 9.38 4.62 6.86
N ASP A 77 10.22 5.50 6.32
CA ASP A 77 9.89 6.90 6.19
C ASP A 77 8.87 7.14 5.06
N LEU A 78 8.46 8.40 4.89
CA LEU A 78 7.43 8.74 3.89
C LEU A 78 7.88 8.46 2.45
N ASP A 79 9.15 8.67 2.15
CA ASP A 79 9.68 8.48 0.80
C ASP A 79 9.79 6.99 0.49
N GLU A 80 10.27 6.19 1.44
CA GLU A 80 10.28 4.74 1.37
C GLU A 80 8.86 4.18 1.19
N LEU A 81 7.87 4.71 1.91
CA LEU A 81 6.47 4.33 1.75
C LEU A 81 5.90 4.69 0.36
N ILE A 82 6.27 5.85 -0.20
CA ILE A 82 5.87 6.24 -1.56
C ILE A 82 6.48 5.30 -2.59
N VAL A 83 7.75 4.93 -2.42
CA VAL A 83 8.45 3.99 -3.29
C VAL A 83 7.81 2.60 -3.20
N PHE A 84 7.58 2.12 -1.98
CA PHE A 84 6.95 0.83 -1.71
C PHE A 84 5.52 0.73 -2.28
N ALA A 85 4.70 1.76 -2.08
CA ALA A 85 3.32 1.80 -2.54
C ALA A 85 3.16 2.19 -4.03
N VAL A 86 4.28 2.43 -4.74
CA VAL A 86 4.31 2.86 -6.15
C VAL A 86 3.45 4.10 -6.40
N GLY A 87 3.46 5.05 -5.46
CA GLY A 87 2.75 6.32 -5.61
C GLY A 87 2.18 6.91 -4.34
N THR A 88 1.91 8.21 -4.41
CA THR A 88 1.44 9.01 -3.26
C THR A 88 -0.04 8.82 -2.95
N TYR A 89 -0.83 8.26 -3.87
CA TYR A 89 -2.28 8.11 -3.70
C TYR A 89 -2.63 7.16 -2.54
N HIS A 90 -2.02 5.98 -2.51
CA HIS A 90 -2.22 5.01 -1.43
C HIS A 90 -1.76 5.57 -0.07
N VAL A 91 -0.66 6.33 -0.06
CA VAL A 91 -0.16 6.99 1.15
C VAL A 91 -1.12 8.07 1.66
N LYS A 92 -1.79 8.82 0.77
CA LYS A 92 -2.79 9.83 1.15
C LYS A 92 -4.02 9.19 1.79
N ILE A 93 -4.50 8.07 1.25
CA ILE A 93 -5.64 7.33 1.82
C ILE A 93 -5.27 6.68 3.16
N ALA A 94 -4.03 6.20 3.29
CA ALA A 94 -3.56 5.53 4.49
C ALA A 94 -3.78 6.37 5.76
N LYS A 95 -3.63 7.70 5.70
CA LYS A 95 -3.90 8.57 6.87
C LYS A 95 -5.35 8.47 7.37
N SER A 96 -6.31 8.53 6.45
CA SER A 96 -7.73 8.43 6.79
C SER A 96 -8.03 7.04 7.36
N TYR A 97 -7.54 6.00 6.69
CA TYR A 97 -7.69 4.62 7.13
C TYR A 97 -7.08 4.39 8.52
N CYS A 98 -5.90 4.94 8.77
CA CYS A 98 -5.23 4.80 10.05
C CYS A 98 -5.96 5.51 11.18
N SER A 99 -6.58 6.67 10.91
CA SER A 99 -7.36 7.39 11.92
C SER A 99 -8.56 6.59 12.43
N GLU A 100 -9.13 5.71 11.61
CA GLU A 100 -10.21 4.80 12.04
C GLU A 100 -9.72 3.70 13.00
N HIS A 101 -8.42 3.42 12.98
CA HIS A 101 -7.77 2.35 13.76
C HIS A 101 -7.01 2.86 14.98
N VAL A 102 -6.85 4.18 15.10
CA VAL A 102 -6.38 4.86 16.31
C VAL A 102 -7.59 5.10 17.22
N ARG A 103 -7.73 4.28 18.25
CA ARG A 103 -8.81 4.41 19.26
C ARG A 103 -8.55 5.59 20.19
N GLU A 104 -9.46 5.84 21.14
CA GLU A 104 -9.40 6.89 22.17
C GLU A 104 -8.07 6.94 22.96
N THR A 105 -7.33 5.81 23.03
CA THR A 105 -6.01 5.73 23.68
C THR A 105 -4.88 6.38 22.89
N GLY A 106 -5.13 6.79 21.63
CA GLY A 106 -4.12 7.39 20.75
C GLY A 106 -3.16 6.39 20.12
N VAL A 107 -3.37 5.08 20.32
CA VAL A 107 -2.50 4.03 19.78
C VAL A 107 -3.22 3.20 18.73
N PHE A 108 -2.48 2.86 17.67
CA PHE A 108 -2.99 2.12 16.53
C PHE A 108 -3.27 0.66 16.90
N THR A 109 -4.48 0.17 16.60
CA THR A 109 -4.87 -1.21 16.80
C THR A 109 -4.55 -2.05 15.56
N ILE A 110 -3.78 -3.13 15.74
CA ILE A 110 -3.45 -4.10 14.69
C ILE A 110 -4.25 -5.38 14.93
N GLU A 111 -4.79 -5.97 13.86
CA GLU A 111 -5.44 -7.28 13.90
C GLU A 111 -4.49 -8.34 13.34
N ALA A 112 -4.12 -9.31 14.17
CA ALA A 112 -3.16 -10.34 13.82
C ALA A 112 -3.78 -11.73 13.91
N HIS A 113 -3.28 -12.64 13.08
CA HIS A 113 -3.57 -14.05 13.17
C HIS A 113 -2.26 -14.84 13.24
N ARG A 114 -2.16 -15.72 14.24
CA ARG A 114 -1.02 -16.64 14.35
C ARG A 114 -1.32 -17.89 13.54
N HIS A 115 -0.62 -18.05 12.41
CA HIS A 115 -0.75 -19.24 11.57
C HIS A 115 -0.23 -20.47 12.33
N PRO A 116 -0.95 -21.61 12.35
CA PRO A 116 -0.64 -22.76 13.20
C PRO A 116 0.71 -23.44 12.91
N GLU A 117 1.32 -23.19 11.75
CA GLU A 117 2.66 -23.70 11.40
C GLU A 117 3.81 -22.91 12.07
N GLN A 118 3.53 -21.76 12.69
CA GLN A 118 4.45 -21.09 13.62
C GLN A 118 4.22 -21.60 15.05
N LYS A 119 4.54 -22.86 15.30
CA LYS A 119 4.84 -23.33 16.66
C LYS A 119 6.35 -23.42 16.82
N SER A 120 6.90 -22.54 17.66
CA SER A 120 8.28 -22.52 18.19
C SER A 120 9.42 -22.24 17.20
N ALA A 121 9.70 -20.96 17.03
CA ALA A 121 11.02 -20.37 17.24
C ALA A 121 10.70 -18.94 17.71
N ILE A 122 10.67 -18.61 19.00
CA ILE A 122 11.63 -18.79 20.09
C ILE A 122 10.85 -18.98 21.40
#